data_AF-A0A9N7BQ38-F1
#
_entry.id   AF-A0A9N7BQ38-F1
#
_cell.length_a   1.000
_cell.length_b   1.000
_cell.length_c   1.000
_cell.angle_alpha   90.00
_cell.angle_beta   90.00
_cell.angle_gamma   90.00
#
_symmetry.space_group_name_H-M   'P 1'
#
loop_
_entity.id
_entity.type
_entity.pdbx_description
1 polymer ?
#
loop_
_entity_poly.entity_id
_entity_poly.type
_entity_poly.pdbx_seq_one_letter_code
_entity_poly.pdbx_strand_id
1 'polypeptide(L)' 'MRYSKSVVQDNIIKFKNLNIDLNTDKVYKDRLNIRLGPTEFKILRLFFQVPNEVFSRQEIIKYL' A
#
# COMPACT_ATOMS: atom_id res chain seq x y z
N MET A 1 -29.50 -21.51 3.97
CA MET A 1 -28.23 -21.22 4.66
C MET A 1 -27.66 -19.93 4.10
N ARG A 2 -27.59 -18.85 4.89
CA ARG A 2 -26.95 -17.58 4.48
C ARG A 2 -25.44 -17.77 4.55
N TYR A 3 -24.75 -17.84 3.41
CA TYR A 3 -23.34 -17.47 3.38
C TYR A 3 -23.30 -15.94 3.50
N SER A 4 -23.03 -15.45 4.71
CA SER A 4 -22.57 -14.08 4.89
C SER A 4 -21.24 -13.97 4.14
N LYS A 5 -21.29 -13.53 2.89
CA LYS A 5 -20.13 -13.03 2.18
C LYS A 5 -19.76 -11.73 2.89
N SER A 6 -19.01 -11.86 3.99
CA SER A 6 -18.30 -10.75 4.59
C SER A 6 -17.56 -10.10 3.44
N VAL A 7 -17.98 -8.91 3.07
CA VAL A 7 -17.29 -8.08 2.10
C VAL A 7 -15.99 -7.70 2.78
N VAL A 8 -14.99 -8.58 2.71
CA VAL A 8 -13.59 -8.18 2.85
C VAL A 8 -13.40 -7.22 1.69
N GLN A 9 -13.53 -5.93 1.99
CA GLN A 9 -13.10 -4.88 1.10
C GLN A 9 -11.59 -5.09 0.99
N ASP A 10 -11.19 -5.85 -0.02
CA ASP A 10 -9.80 -6.15 -0.32
C ASP A 10 -9.12 -4.83 -0.69
N ASN A 11 -8.63 -4.10 0.31
CA ASN A 11 -7.81 -2.90 0.16
C ASN A 11 -6.38 -3.31 -0.24
N ILE A 12 -6.27 -4.13 -1.27
CA ILE A 12 -5.01 -4.63 -1.80
C ILE A 12 -4.65 -3.81 -3.04
N ILE A 13 -3.56 -3.06 -2.95
CA ILE A 13 -2.98 -2.38 -4.11
C ILE A 13 -2.02 -3.33 -4.82
N LYS A 14 -2.23 -3.56 -6.12
CA LYS A 14 -1.33 -4.36 -6.97
C LYS A 14 -0.63 -3.46 -7.97
N PHE A 15 0.69 -3.51 -7.99
CA PHE A 15 1.50 -2.78 -8.97
C PHE A 15 2.73 -3.57 -9.39
N LYS A 16 2.79 -3.97 -10.66
CA LYS A 16 3.83 -4.85 -11.19
C LYS A 16 3.95 -6.11 -10.31
N ASN A 17 5.10 -6.32 -9.70
CA ASN A 17 5.37 -7.42 -8.78
C ASN A 17 5.14 -7.08 -7.31
N LEU A 18 4.60 -5.89 -7.00
CA LEU A 18 4.26 -5.44 -5.66
C LEU A 18 2.78 -5.68 -5.34
N ASN A 19 2.52 -6.18 -4.13
CA ASN A 19 1.20 -6.27 -3.54
C ASN A 19 1.26 -5.61 -2.16
N ILE A 20 0.35 -4.69 -1.89
CA ILE A 20 0.27 -3.96 -0.62
C ILE A 20 -1.10 -4.21 -0.03
N ASP A 21 -1.14 -4.81 1.15
CA ASP A 21 -2.34 -4.96 1.93
C ASP A 21 -2.46 -3.78 2.90
N LEU A 22 -3.37 -2.85 2.61
CA LEU A 22 -3.60 -1.66 3.43
C LEU A 22 -4.32 -1.97 4.75
N ASN A 23 -4.87 -3.17 4.93
CA ASN A 23 -5.50 -3.56 6.18
C ASN A 23 -4.47 -4.06 7.20
N THR A 24 -3.36 -4.61 6.72
CA THR A 24 -2.31 -5.21 7.57
C THR A 24 -0.96 -4.51 7.52
N ASP A 25 -0.86 -3.42 6.74
CA ASP A 25 0.37 -2.71 6.42
C ASP A 25 1.50 -3.63 5.89
N LYS A 26 1.11 -4.71 5.20
CA LYS A 26 2.06 -5.68 4.64
C LYS A 26 2.32 -5.40 3.18
N VAL A 27 3.60 -5.49 2.81
CA VAL A 27 4.04 -5.35 1.43
C VAL A 27 4.72 -6.64 0.99
N TYR A 28 4.40 -7.07 -0.23
CA TYR A 28 4.98 -8.25 -0.86
C TYR A 28 5.56 -7.88 -2.22
N LYS A 29 6.80 -8.29 -2.48
CA LYS A 29 7.44 -8.21 -3.79
C LYS A 29 7.79 -9.60 -4.27
N ASP A 30 7.38 -9.96 -5.49
CA ASP A 30 7.64 -11.30 -6.04
C ASP A 30 7.17 -12.42 -5.08
N ARG A 31 6.06 -12.17 -4.36
CA ARG A 31 5.47 -13.05 -3.30
C ARG A 31 6.25 -13.11 -1.99
N LEU A 32 7.39 -12.42 -1.86
CA LEU A 32 8.15 -12.31 -0.62
C LEU A 32 7.69 -11.10 0.20
N ASN A 33 7.48 -11.29 1.50
CA ASN A 33 7.15 -10.18 2.39
C ASN A 33 8.38 -9.26 2.56
N ILE A 34 8.17 -7.96 2.39
CA ILE A 34 9.15 -6.92 2.69
C ILE A 34 8.72 -6.24 3.98
N ARG A 35 9.63 -6.23 4.97
CA ARG A 35 9.45 -5.40 6.16
C ARG A 35 9.77 -3.96 5.82
N LEU A 36 8.80 -3.09 6.02
CA LEU A 36 8.94 -1.64 5.95
C LEU A 36 8.69 -1.06 7.34
N GLY A 37 9.44 -0.03 7.70
CA GLY A 37 9.13 0.81 8.84
C GLY A 37 7.86 1.64 8.59
N PRO A 38 7.28 2.26 9.63
CA PRO A 38 6.05 3.04 9.51
C PRO A 38 6.14 4.16 8.47
N THR A 39 7.26 4.90 8.46
CA THR A 39 7.49 6.00 7.53
C THR A 39 7.63 5.50 6.09
N GLU A 40 8.39 4.42 5.88
CA GLU A 40 8.59 3.83 4.55
C GLU A 40 7.26 3.35 3.97
N PHE A 41 6.41 2.73 4.79
CA PHE A 41 5.08 2.31 4.37
C PHE A 41 4.19 3.49 3.97
N LYS A 42 4.19 4.59 4.75
CA LYS A 42 3.46 5.81 4.41
C LYS A 42 3.92 6.42 3.08
N ILE A 43 5.23 6.52 2.84
CA ILE A 43 5.78 7.03 1.58
C ILE A 43 5.35 6.13 0.42
N LEU A 44 5.46 4.81 0.58
CA LEU A 44 5.05 3.86 -0.44
C LEU A 44 3.57 4.02 -0.78
N ARG A 45 2.71 4.14 0.25
CA ARG A 45 1.27 4.37 0.08
C ARG A 45 0.99 5.66 -0.68
N LEU A 46 1.68 6.76 -0.37
CA LEU A 46 1.54 8.04 -1.09
C LEU A 46 1.75 7.85 -2.60
N PHE A 47 2.83 7.17 -3.00
CA PHE A 47 3.13 6.94 -4.41
C PHE A 47 2.08 6.09 -5.13
N PHE A 48 1.41 5.19 -4.42
CA PHE A 48 0.34 4.37 -5.00
C PHE A 48 -1.02 5.04 -5.04
N GLN A 49 -1.29 5.99 -4.14
CA GLN A 49 -2.53 6.77 -4.17
C GLN A 49 -2.57 7.71 -5.38
N VAL A 50 -1.42 8.22 -5.80
CA VAL A 50 -1.31 9.17 -6.92
C VAL A 50 -0.21 8.72 -7.89
N PRO A 51 -0.50 7.72 -8.76
CA PRO A 51 0.49 7.20 -9.69
C PRO A 51 0.85 8.24 -10.76
N ASN A 52 2.10 8.18 -11.24
CA ASN A 52 2.67 9.06 -12.27
C ASN A 52 2.82 10.54 -11.87
N GLU A 53 2.62 10.89 -10.60
CA GLU A 53 2.94 12.22 -10.10
C GLU A 53 4.37 12.31 -9.58
N VAL A 54 4.96 13.50 -9.75
CA VAL A 54 6.30 13.82 -9.26
C VAL A 54 6.17 14.56 -7.94
N PHE A 55 6.78 14.03 -6.89
CA PHE A 55 6.81 14.66 -5.57
C PHE A 55 8.20 15.23 -5.28
N SER A 56 8.27 16.48 -4.84
CA SER A 56 9.44 17.04 -4.17
C SER A 56 9.61 16.43 -2.77
N ARG A 57 10.83 16.52 -2.24
CA ARG A 57 11.10 16.07 -0.85
C ARG A 57 10.24 16.82 0.18
N GLN A 58 10.00 18.11 -0.03
CA GLN A 58 9.19 18.92 0.87
C GLN A 58 7.72 18.47 0.87
N GLU A 59 7.16 18.10 -0.28
CA GLU A 59 5.80 17.56 -0.37
C GLU A 59 5.66 16.21 0.34
N ILE A 60 6.65 15.32 0.19
CA ILE A 60 6.67 14.05 0.92
C ILE A 60 6.68 14.31 2.43
N ILE A 61 7.56 15.20 2.91
CA ILE A 61 7.64 15.53 4.35
C ILE A 61 6.34 16.16 4.85
N LYS A 62 5.69 17.01 4.05
CA LYS A 62 4.40 17.63 4.42
C LYS A 62 3.25 16.62 4.53
N TYR A 63 3.32 15.51 3.78
CA TYR A 63 2.33 14.45 3.81
C TYR A 63 2.49 13.48 4.99
N LEU A 64 3.72 13.26 5.46
CA LEU A 64 4.07 12.27 6.48
C LEU A 64 3.54 12.58 7.88
#